data_AF-A0A2U8PBZ0-F1
#
_entry.id   AF-A0A2U8PBZ0-F1
#
_cell.length_a   1.000
_cell.length_b   1.000
_cell.length_c   1.000
_cell.angle_alpha   90.00
_cell.angle_beta   90.00
_cell.angle_gamma   90.00
#
_symmetry.space_group_name_H-M   'P 1'
#
loop_
_entity.id
_entity.type
_entity.pdbx_description
1 polymer ?
#
loop_
_entity_poly.entity_id
_entity_poly.type
_entity_poly.pdbx_seq_one_letter_code
_entity_poly.pdbx_strand_id
1 'polypeptide(L)'
;MTPELQRMDWMPSPPLAPIDSPLDLDHLSRMTLGDADLEQEVLAMFAEQAVRLIAAMAALPAETGALAHKLKGSARGVGAFAVADAAASLEIAVQTGHDQRHALAALKEAVTEARAAIEAMLKP
;
A
#
# COMPACT_ATOMS: atom_id res chain seq x y z
N MET A 1 60.72 3.91 9.92
CA MET A 1 59.70 4.03 10.99
C MET A 1 58.83 5.24 10.71
N THR A 2 57.79 5.04 9.91
CA THR A 2 56.63 5.92 9.76
C THR A 2 55.47 5.03 9.30
N PRO A 3 54.48 4.69 10.13
CA PRO A 3 53.28 4.04 9.67
C PRO A 3 52.24 5.14 9.40
N GLU A 4 51.88 5.38 8.15
CA GLU A 4 50.77 6.30 7.84
C GLU A 4 49.62 5.54 7.17
N LEU A 5 48.54 5.50 7.95
CA LEU A 5 47.14 5.61 7.54
C LEU A 5 46.59 4.46 6.70
N GLN A 6 46.15 3.43 7.45
CA GLN A 6 45.07 2.54 7.07
C GLN A 6 43.88 3.37 6.57
N ARG A 7 43.67 3.37 5.25
CA ARG A 7 42.40 3.77 4.63
C ARG A 7 41.33 2.87 5.22
N MET A 8 40.59 3.41 6.18
CA MET A 8 39.35 2.81 6.64
C MET A 8 38.35 3.04 5.52
N ASP A 9 38.10 1.99 4.73
CA ASP A 9 37.00 1.98 3.77
C ASP A 9 35.70 2.15 4.57
N TRP A 10 35.20 3.38 4.56
CA TRP A 10 33.88 3.72 5.06
C TRP A 10 32.85 3.02 4.16
N MET A 11 32.27 1.93 4.66
CA MET A 11 31.05 1.38 4.08
C MET A 11 29.87 2.26 4.52
N PRO A 12 29.02 2.76 3.61
CA PRO A 12 27.77 3.38 4.04
C PRO A 12 26.94 2.31 4.74
N SER A 13 26.50 2.60 5.96
CA SER A 13 25.49 1.78 6.64
C SER A 13 24.26 1.68 5.73
N PRO A 14 23.64 0.49 5.57
CA PRO A 14 22.35 0.42 4.89
C PRO A 14 21.35 1.33 5.61
N PRO A 15 20.40 1.94 4.89
CA PRO A 15 19.45 2.86 5.50
C PRO A 15 18.73 2.19 6.69
N LEU A 16 18.74 2.89 7.84
CA LEU A 16 18.24 2.41 9.14
C LEU A 16 16.71 2.41 9.28
N ALA A 17 15.99 2.42 8.17
CA ALA A 17 14.57 2.12 8.09
C ALA A 17 14.30 1.56 6.70
N PRO A 18 13.41 0.57 6.52
CA PRO A 18 12.77 0.42 5.23
C PRO A 18 12.25 1.82 4.87
N ILE A 19 12.53 2.28 3.66
CA ILE A 19 11.66 3.31 3.11
C ILE A 19 10.33 2.56 3.03
N ASP A 20 9.44 2.77 4.01
CA ASP A 20 8.13 2.13 4.10
C ASP A 20 7.32 2.64 2.92
N SER A 21 7.62 2.08 1.74
CA SER A 21 6.93 2.35 0.51
C SER A 21 5.49 1.91 0.72
N PRO A 22 4.49 2.72 0.32
CA PRO A 22 3.09 2.32 0.35
C PRO A 22 2.80 1.02 -0.44
N LEU A 23 3.76 0.55 -1.24
CA LEU A 23 3.76 -0.71 -1.99
C LEU A 23 5.00 -1.54 -1.67
N ASP A 24 4.80 -2.82 -1.37
CA ASP A 24 5.86 -3.84 -1.39
C ASP A 24 6.14 -4.27 -2.84
N LEU A 25 7.20 -3.70 -3.42
CA LEU A 25 7.59 -3.96 -4.81
C LEU A 25 8.13 -5.38 -5.02
N ASP A 26 8.76 -5.98 -4.00
CA ASP A 26 9.21 -7.36 -4.09
C ASP A 26 8.01 -8.31 -4.12
N HIS A 27 6.95 -8.01 -3.37
CA HIS A 27 5.69 -8.74 -3.45
C HIS A 27 5.04 -8.60 -4.82
N LEU A 28 4.94 -7.36 -5.31
CA LEU A 28 4.38 -7.07 -6.62
C LEU A 28 5.10 -7.88 -7.70
N SER A 29 6.44 -7.84 -7.72
CA SER A 29 7.26 -8.57 -8.68
C SER A 29 7.08 -10.09 -8.60
N ARG A 30 6.93 -10.65 -7.40
CA ARG A 30 6.61 -12.08 -7.25
C ARG A 30 5.22 -12.42 -7.82
N MET A 31 4.23 -11.56 -7.64
CA MET A 31 2.86 -11.78 -8.10
C MET A 31 2.71 -11.64 -9.62
N THR A 32 3.60 -10.88 -10.26
CA THR A 32 3.63 -10.65 -11.70
C THR A 32 4.74 -11.42 -12.42
N LEU A 33 5.47 -12.29 -11.70
CA LEU A 33 6.62 -13.04 -12.22
C LEU A 33 7.73 -12.14 -12.80
N GLY A 34 7.84 -10.91 -12.30
CA GLY A 34 8.79 -9.90 -12.73
C GLY A 34 8.48 -9.26 -14.08
N ASP A 35 7.26 -9.43 -14.61
CA ASP A 35 6.81 -8.77 -15.83
C ASP A 35 6.40 -7.31 -15.55
N ALA A 36 7.22 -6.37 -16.00
CA ALA A 36 7.04 -4.95 -15.75
C ALA A 36 5.80 -4.34 -16.43
N ASP A 37 5.33 -4.89 -17.55
CA ASP A 37 4.11 -4.42 -18.20
C ASP A 37 2.88 -4.87 -17.40
N LEU A 38 2.90 -6.12 -16.91
CA LEU A 38 1.86 -6.65 -16.03
C LEU A 38 1.84 -5.91 -14.68
N GLU A 39 2.99 -5.58 -14.10
CA GLU A 39 3.08 -4.75 -12.88
C GLU A 39 2.35 -3.41 -13.05
N GLN A 40 2.62 -2.71 -14.15
CA GLN A 40 1.96 -1.43 -14.44
C GLN A 40 0.45 -1.60 -14.64
N GLU A 41 0.03 -2.64 -15.35
CA GLU A 41 -1.40 -2.93 -15.59
C GLU A 41 -2.16 -3.18 -14.28
N VAL A 42 -1.63 -4.05 -13.40
CA VAL A 42 -2.31 -4.37 -12.13
C VAL A 42 -2.32 -3.20 -11.16
N LEU A 43 -1.27 -2.38 -11.14
CA LEU A 43 -1.22 -1.16 -10.32
C LEU A 43 -2.25 -0.12 -10.81
N ALA A 44 -2.34 0.10 -12.13
CA ALA A 44 -3.33 1.01 -12.70
C ALA A 44 -4.76 0.56 -12.37
N MET A 45 -5.06 -0.73 -12.55
CA MET A 45 -6.37 -1.32 -12.22
C MET A 45 -6.71 -1.17 -10.73
N PHE A 46 -5.75 -1.45 -9.84
CA PHE A 46 -5.94 -1.26 -8.41
C PHE A 46 -6.22 0.20 -8.05
N ALA A 47 -5.45 1.15 -8.59
CA ALA A 47 -5.61 2.57 -8.32
C ALA A 47 -7.00 3.09 -8.71
N GLU A 48 -7.53 2.66 -9.86
CA GLU A 48 -8.90 3.00 -10.27
C GLU A 48 -9.95 2.35 -9.38
N GLN A 49 -9.80 1.05 -9.08
CA GLN A 49 -10.76 0.33 -8.26
C GLN A 49 -10.83 0.91 -6.85
N ALA A 50 -9.69 1.29 -6.25
CA ALA A 50 -9.63 1.84 -4.91
C ALA A 50 -10.45 3.13 -4.77
N VAL A 51 -10.38 4.04 -5.75
CA VAL A 51 -11.19 5.28 -5.76
C VAL A 51 -12.68 4.96 -5.75
N ARG A 52 -13.11 4.04 -6.62
CA ARG A 52 -14.53 3.68 -6.75
C ARG A 52 -15.06 3.06 -5.45
N LEU A 53 -14.29 2.19 -4.81
CA LEU A 53 -14.67 1.54 -3.56
C LEU A 53 -14.70 2.53 -2.38
N ILE A 54 -13.70 3.40 -2.25
CA ILE A 54 -13.69 4.46 -1.23
C ILE A 54 -14.90 5.39 -1.36
N ALA A 55 -15.25 5.79 -2.59
CA ALA A 55 -16.43 6.63 -2.84
C ALA A 55 -17.73 5.91 -2.45
N ALA A 56 -17.87 4.62 -2.79
CA ALA A 56 -19.02 3.81 -2.42
C ALA A 56 -19.19 3.63 -0.90
N MET A 57 -18.08 3.63 -0.15
CA MET A 57 -18.09 3.53 1.32
C MET A 57 -18.27 4.89 2.03
N ALA A 58 -18.29 6.02 1.31
CA ALA A 58 -18.22 7.35 1.91
C ALA A 58 -19.34 7.66 2.93
N ALA A 59 -20.54 7.12 2.71
CA ALA A 59 -21.70 7.28 3.59
C ALA A 59 -21.87 6.13 4.60
N LEU A 60 -20.92 5.19 4.67
CA LEU A 60 -20.98 3.97 5.47
C LEU A 60 -22.30 3.18 5.27
N PRO A 61 -22.68 2.83 4.01
CA PRO A 61 -23.87 2.03 3.78
C PRO A 61 -23.72 0.60 4.32
N ALA A 62 -24.80 -0.18 4.33
CA ALA A 62 -24.81 -1.52 4.92
C ALA A 62 -23.77 -2.48 4.29
N GLU A 63 -23.41 -2.25 3.03
CA GLU A 63 -22.46 -3.07 2.26
C GLU A 63 -20.99 -2.70 2.54
N THR A 64 -20.72 -1.71 3.39
CA THR A 64 -19.35 -1.21 3.66
C THR A 64 -18.37 -2.34 4.01
N GLY A 65 -18.79 -3.31 4.83
CA GLY A 65 -17.94 -4.45 5.17
C GLY A 65 -17.54 -5.29 3.95
N ALA A 66 -18.46 -5.53 3.01
CA ALA A 66 -18.19 -6.28 1.78
C ALA A 66 -17.30 -5.47 0.82
N LEU A 67 -17.49 -4.15 0.73
CA LEU A 67 -16.66 -3.26 -0.08
C LEU A 67 -15.22 -3.19 0.48
N ALA A 68 -15.08 -3.07 1.80
CA ALA A 68 -13.79 -3.11 2.48
C ALA A 68 -13.09 -4.47 2.25
N HIS A 69 -13.83 -5.57 2.33
CA HIS A 69 -13.32 -6.91 2.01
C HIS A 69 -12.72 -7.01 0.61
N LYS A 70 -13.46 -6.49 -0.38
CA LYS A 70 -13.00 -6.47 -1.76
C LYS A 70 -11.73 -5.63 -1.92
N LEU A 71 -11.67 -4.46 -1.31
CA LEU A 71 -10.48 -3.60 -1.34
C LEU A 71 -9.29 -4.28 -0.67
N LYS A 72 -9.49 -4.93 0.48
CA LYS A 72 -8.48 -5.71 1.19
C LYS A 72 -7.85 -6.79 0.32
N GLY A 73 -8.68 -7.59 -0.36
CA GLY A 73 -8.20 -8.64 -1.26
C GLY A 73 -7.38 -8.08 -2.41
N SER A 74 -7.86 -7.00 -3.04
CA SER A 74 -7.16 -6.33 -4.14
C SER A 74 -5.82 -5.72 -3.69
N ALA A 75 -5.80 -5.08 -2.51
CA ALA A 75 -4.61 -4.44 -1.95
C ALA A 75 -3.52 -5.46 -1.63
N ARG A 76 -3.88 -6.62 -1.07
CA ARG A 76 -2.93 -7.71 -0.84
C ARG A 76 -2.30 -8.22 -2.12
N GLY A 77 -3.07 -8.34 -3.20
CA GLY A 77 -2.56 -8.85 -4.48
C GLY A 77 -1.50 -7.96 -5.14
N VAL A 78 -1.47 -6.66 -4.82
CA VAL A 78 -0.51 -5.69 -5.38
C VAL A 78 0.56 -5.25 -4.37
N GLY A 79 0.59 -5.83 -3.16
CA GLY A 79 1.55 -5.46 -2.11
C GLY A 79 1.21 -4.16 -1.36
N ALA A 80 0.00 -3.61 -1.48
CA ALA A 80 -0.45 -2.42 -0.75
C ALA A 80 -0.92 -2.79 0.68
N PHE A 81 -0.02 -3.33 1.50
CA PHE A 81 -0.41 -3.94 2.78
C PHE A 81 -1.04 -2.98 3.78
N ALA A 82 -0.58 -1.72 3.84
CA ALA A 82 -1.21 -0.71 4.69
C ALA A 82 -2.69 -0.47 4.33
N VAL A 83 -3.03 -0.50 3.04
CA VAL A 83 -4.43 -0.42 2.58
C VAL A 83 -5.20 -1.67 3.00
N ALA A 84 -4.60 -2.85 2.88
CA ALA A 84 -5.24 -4.10 3.27
C ALA A 84 -5.56 -4.14 4.77
N ASP A 85 -4.63 -3.67 5.60
CA ASP A 85 -4.79 -3.64 7.06
C ASP A 85 -5.85 -2.61 7.47
N ALA A 86 -5.81 -1.40 6.91
CA ALA A 86 -6.85 -0.39 7.17
C ALA A 86 -8.24 -0.86 6.72
N ALA A 87 -8.33 -1.61 5.61
CA ALA A 87 -9.58 -2.19 5.14
C ALA A 87 -10.09 -3.28 6.11
N ALA A 88 -9.21 -4.10 6.66
CA ALA A 88 -9.56 -5.07 7.70
C ALA A 88 -10.04 -4.39 8.99
N SER A 89 -9.40 -3.28 9.40
CA SER A 89 -9.87 -2.47 10.53
C SER A 89 -11.27 -1.91 10.29
N LEU A 90 -11.58 -1.46 9.06
CA LEU A 90 -12.92 -1.02 8.70
C LEU A 90 -13.95 -2.16 8.73
N GLU A 91 -13.62 -3.37 8.28
CA GLU A 91 -14.50 -4.53 8.41
C GLU A 91 -14.88 -4.79 9.89
N ILE A 92 -13.89 -4.76 10.79
CA ILE A 92 -14.08 -4.96 12.23
C ILE A 92 -14.93 -3.83 12.83
N ALA A 93 -14.65 -2.58 12.47
CA ALA A 93 -15.40 -1.42 12.92
C ALA A 93 -16.87 -1.48 12.47
N VAL A 94 -17.12 -1.92 11.23
CA VAL A 94 -18.49 -2.12 10.71
C VAL A 94 -19.19 -3.23 11.48
N GLN A 95 -18.52 -4.35 11.73
CA GLN A 95 -19.11 -5.50 12.42
C GLN A 95 -19.40 -5.24 13.90
N THR A 96 -18.56 -4.45 14.57
CA THR A 96 -18.75 -4.10 15.99
C THR A 96 -19.64 -2.87 16.19
N GLY A 97 -19.82 -2.04 15.17
CA GLY A 97 -20.58 -0.79 15.26
C GLY A 97 -19.80 0.38 15.90
N HIS A 98 -18.50 0.22 16.13
CA HIS A 98 -17.64 1.21 16.79
C HIS A 98 -16.59 1.76 15.83
N ASP A 99 -16.23 3.04 15.98
CA ASP A 99 -15.12 3.71 15.28
C ASP A 99 -15.12 3.66 13.74
N GLN A 100 -16.25 3.32 13.10
CA GLN A 100 -16.38 3.19 11.64
C GLN A 100 -15.87 4.39 10.85
N ARG A 101 -16.17 5.61 11.33
CA ARG A 101 -15.74 6.86 10.67
C ARG A 101 -14.23 7.05 10.76
N HIS A 102 -13.63 6.68 11.90
CA HIS A 102 -12.19 6.78 12.10
C HIS A 102 -11.47 5.73 11.23
N ALA A 103 -11.94 4.49 11.24
CA ALA A 103 -11.40 3.43 10.38
C ALA A 103 -11.52 3.77 8.89
N LEU A 104 -12.65 4.35 8.45
CA LEU A 104 -12.83 4.80 7.07
C LEU A 104 -11.87 5.96 6.72
N ALA A 105 -11.59 6.87 7.65
CA ALA A 105 -10.62 7.94 7.43
C ALA A 105 -9.20 7.38 7.25
N ALA A 106 -8.76 6.47 8.12
CA ALA A 106 -7.47 5.80 8.00
C ALA A 106 -7.34 5.03 6.67
N LEU A 107 -8.41 4.34 6.25
CA LEU A 107 -8.43 3.65 4.96
C LEU A 107 -8.31 4.63 3.78
N LYS A 108 -8.95 5.80 3.85
CA LYS A 108 -8.83 6.84 2.82
C LYS A 108 -7.40 7.39 2.72
N GLU A 109 -6.73 7.59 3.86
CA GLU A 109 -5.34 8.04 3.92
C GLU A 109 -4.40 7.00 3.29
N ALA A 110 -4.48 5.74 3.71
CA ALA A 110 -3.66 4.66 3.15
C ALA A 110 -3.88 4.51 1.62
N VAL A 111 -5.13 4.59 1.14
CA VAL A 111 -5.42 4.57 -0.31
C VAL A 111 -4.82 5.78 -1.03
N THR A 112 -4.82 6.95 -0.41
CA THR A 112 -4.25 8.16 -1.00
C THR A 112 -2.74 8.03 -1.16
N GLU A 113 -2.04 7.54 -0.13
CA GLU A 113 -0.61 7.29 -0.16
C GLU A 113 -0.23 6.23 -1.21
N ALA A 114 -0.93 5.09 -1.22
CA ALA A 114 -0.70 4.03 -2.19
C ALA A 114 -0.91 4.54 -3.64
N ARG A 115 -1.98 5.31 -3.87
CA ARG A 115 -2.24 5.87 -5.21
C ARG A 115 -1.20 6.90 -5.63
N ALA A 116 -0.70 7.73 -4.71
CA ALA A 116 0.37 8.67 -5.01
C ALA A 116 1.67 7.94 -5.40
N ALA A 117 2.00 6.85 -4.72
CA ALA A 117 3.13 5.99 -5.08
C ALA A 117 2.95 5.36 -6.47
N ILE A 118 1.78 4.81 -6.77
CA ILE A 118 1.45 4.26 -8.10
C ILE A 118 1.59 5.33 -9.18
N GLU A 119 1.03 6.52 -8.96
CA GLU A 119 1.11 7.61 -9.94
C GLU A 119 2.56 8.05 -10.19
N ALA A 120 3.42 8.01 -9.16
CA ALA A 120 4.84 8.30 -9.33
C ALA A 120 5.57 7.22 -10.15
N MET A 121 5.16 5.94 -10.05
CA MET A 121 5.74 4.83 -10.81
C MET A 121 5.26 4.78 -12.26
N LEU A 122 4.01 5.18 -12.53
CA LEU A 122 3.42 5.15 -13.88
C LEU A 122 3.74 6.40 -14.72
N LYS A 123 4.43 7.40 -14.15
CA LYS A 123 4.91 8.56 -14.90
C LYS A 123 6.05 8.13 -15.83
N PRO A 124 5.98 8.45 -17.14
CA PRO A 124 7.01 8.10 -18.12
C PRO A 124 8.32 8.86 -17.93
#